data_AF-S2SAQ9-F1
#
_entry.id   AF-S2SAQ9-F1
#
_cell.length_a   1.000
_cell.length_b   1.000
_cell.length_c   1.000
_cell.angle_alpha   90.00
_cell.angle_beta   90.00
_cell.angle_gamma   90.00
#
_symmetry.space_group_name_H-M   'P 1'
#
loop_
_entity.id
_entity.type
_entity.pdbx_description
1 polymer ?
#
loop_
_entity_poly.entity_id
_entity_poly.type
_entity_poly.pdbx_seq_one_letter_code
_entity_poly.pdbx_strand_id
1 'polypeptide(L)'
;MAEIIDFHTHFLPRLYAQALKKHIPGDPDGWPTPGWDEHLTLAFMKKNHIGYSILSLSSPHFNFGDKEETIAIARDANDTGERVTQDHPDQLGYFASLPLPYAQEV
;
A
#
# COMPACT_ATOMS: atom_id res chain seq x y z
N MET A 1 -12.49 5.45 22.43
CA MET A 1 -11.64 5.24 21.24
C MET A 1 -10.89 6.53 20.99
N ALA A 2 -9.65 6.49 20.51
CA ALA A 2 -8.96 7.72 20.14
C ALA A 2 -9.66 8.32 18.89
N GLU A 3 -9.90 9.64 18.88
CA GLU A 3 -10.72 10.28 17.84
C GLU A 3 -9.95 10.64 16.56
N ILE A 4 -8.64 10.36 16.51
CA ILE A 4 -7.79 10.69 15.36
C ILE A 4 -7.92 9.59 14.30
N ILE A 5 -8.27 9.99 13.08
CA ILE A 5 -8.26 9.15 11.89
C ILE A 5 -7.15 9.63 10.96
N ASP A 6 -6.24 8.73 10.61
CA ASP A 6 -5.19 8.97 9.64
C ASP A 6 -5.64 8.51 8.25
N PHE A 7 -5.87 9.49 7.37
CA PHE A 7 -6.28 9.26 5.98
C PHE A 7 -5.11 9.16 5.00
N HIS A 8 -3.88 9.34 5.47
CA HIS A 8 -2.69 9.36 4.62
C HIS A 8 -1.55 8.60 5.27
N THR A 9 -1.68 7.28 5.28
CA THR A 9 -0.61 6.36 5.64
C THR A 9 -0.48 5.27 4.59
N HIS A 10 0.73 4.76 4.43
CA HIS A 10 1.06 3.86 3.34
C HIS A 10 1.38 2.45 3.83
N PHE A 11 1.23 1.52 2.90
CA PHE A 11 1.65 0.13 3.04
C PHE A 11 2.47 -0.26 1.82
N LEU A 12 3.27 -1.31 1.97
CA LEU A 12 4.17 -1.78 0.92
C LEU A 12 3.96 -3.28 0.63
N PRO A 13 3.01 -3.63 -0.27
CA PRO A 13 2.80 -4.99 -0.73
C PRO A 13 4.04 -5.59 -1.38
N ARG A 14 4.12 -6.93 -1.33
CA ARG A 14 5.32 -7.66 -1.77
C ARG A 14 5.60 -7.47 -3.26
N LEU A 15 4.60 -7.61 -4.13
CA LEU A 15 4.84 -7.48 -5.58
C LEU A 15 5.20 -6.04 -5.94
N TYR A 16 4.62 -5.05 -5.26
CA TYR A 16 4.98 -3.65 -5.46
C TYR A 16 6.45 -3.38 -5.12
N ALA A 17 6.91 -3.80 -3.94
CA ALA A 17 8.31 -3.64 -3.53
C ALA A 17 9.29 -4.33 -4.50
N GLN A 18 8.92 -5.51 -5.01
CA GLN A 18 9.71 -6.23 -6.01
C GLN A 18 9.75 -5.51 -7.35
N ALA A 19 8.62 -4.95 -7.79
CA ALA A 19 8.53 -4.20 -9.04
C ALA A 19 9.36 -2.92 -9.00
N LEU A 20 9.34 -2.17 -7.88
CA LEU A 20 10.21 -1.01 -7.69
C LEU A 20 11.68 -1.38 -7.87
N LYS A 21 12.13 -2.45 -7.20
CA LYS A 21 13.52 -2.93 -7.31
C LYS A 21 13.89 -3.43 -8.71
N LYS A 22 12.92 -4.01 -9.43
CA LYS A 22 13.12 -4.54 -10.79
C LYS A 22 13.25 -3.43 -11.82
N HIS A 23 12.42 -2.40 -11.74
CA HIS A 23 12.24 -1.41 -12.81
C HIS A 23 12.91 -0.07 -12.54
N ILE A 24 13.13 0.30 -11.29
CA ILE A 24 13.71 1.59 -10.93
C ILE A 24 15.14 1.37 -10.41
N PRO A 25 16.16 1.85 -11.13
CA PRO A 25 17.53 1.80 -10.64
C PRO A 25 17.73 2.81 -9.51
N GLY A 26 18.33 2.38 -8.41
CA GLY A 26 18.56 3.23 -7.24
C GLY A 26 17.30 3.41 -6.40
N ASP A 27 17.06 4.65 -5.98
CA ASP A 27 15.99 5.02 -5.07
C ASP A 27 14.77 5.55 -5.84
N PRO A 28 13.58 4.92 -5.75
CA PRO A 28 12.34 5.45 -6.32
C PRO A 28 12.04 6.87 -5.85
N ASP A 29 11.71 7.76 -6.78
CA ASP A 29 11.50 9.19 -6.53
C ASP A 29 12.69 9.88 -5.81
N GLY A 30 13.89 9.29 -5.85
CA GLY A 30 15.07 9.79 -5.14
C GLY A 30 15.04 9.55 -3.62
N TRP A 31 14.19 8.66 -3.12
CA TRP A 31 14.07 8.31 -1.70
C TRP A 31 14.14 6.79 -1.45
N PRO A 32 14.90 6.33 -0.44
CA PRO A 32 15.04 4.90 -0.19
C PRO A 32 13.70 4.25 0.17
N THR A 33 13.38 3.14 -0.49
CA THR A 33 12.14 2.40 -0.23
C THR A 33 12.16 1.85 1.21
N PRO A 34 11.16 2.20 2.06
CA PRO A 34 11.12 1.74 3.44
C PRO A 34 10.76 0.25 3.53
N GLY A 35 11.18 -0.42 4.60
CA GLY A 35 10.57 -1.70 4.99
C GLY A 35 9.21 -1.46 5.63
N TRP A 36 8.28 -2.42 5.44
CA TRP A 36 6.94 -2.32 6.02
C TRP A 36 6.39 -3.69 6.39
N ASP A 37 5.70 -3.74 7.52
CA ASP A 37 4.69 -4.73 7.88
C ASP A 37 3.56 -4.02 8.64
N GLU A 38 2.43 -4.68 8.83
CA GLU A 38 1.27 -4.13 9.53
C GLU A 38 1.57 -3.75 10.99
N HIS A 39 2.49 -4.45 11.64
CA HIS A 39 2.87 -4.19 13.03
C HIS A 39 3.59 -2.85 13.20
N LEU A 40 4.37 -2.42 12.21
CA LEU A 40 4.98 -1.10 12.17
C LEU A 40 3.91 0.01 12.20
N THR A 41 2.88 -0.11 11.36
CA THR A 41 1.76 0.84 11.33
C THR A 41 1.00 0.83 12.67
N LEU A 42 0.65 -0.33 13.19
CA LEU A 42 -0.09 -0.45 14.47
C LEU A 42 0.70 0.13 15.65
N ALA A 43 2.02 -0.10 15.70
CA ALA A 43 2.89 0.48 16.71
C ALA A 43 2.95 2.01 16.60
N PHE A 44 3.04 2.54 15.37
CA PHE A 44 3.00 3.98 15.11
C PHE A 44 1.66 4.59 15.55
N MET A 45 0.53 3.96 15.21
CA MET A 45 -0.80 4.41 15.63
C MET A 45 -0.91 4.45 17.15
N LYS A 46 -0.51 3.38 17.85
CA LYS A 46 -0.53 3.29 19.31
C LYS A 46 0.30 4.39 19.96
N LYS A 47 1.50 4.66 19.44
CA LYS A 47 2.41 5.68 19.96
C LYS A 47 1.85 7.10 19.79
N ASN A 48 1.11 7.35 18.72
CA ASN A 48 0.60 8.68 18.37
C ASN A 48 -0.89 8.87 18.66
N HIS A 49 -1.52 7.94 19.37
CA HIS A 49 -2.95 7.96 19.71
C HIS A 49 -3.88 8.06 18.48
N ILE A 50 -3.53 7.37 17.38
CA ILE A 50 -4.37 7.25 16.19
C ILE A 50 -5.34 6.08 16.40
N GLY A 51 -6.64 6.34 16.27
CA GLY A 51 -7.68 5.35 16.48
C GLY A 51 -7.96 4.49 15.25
N TYR A 52 -7.85 5.07 14.06
CA TYR A 52 -8.09 4.39 12.79
C TYR A 52 -7.17 4.92 11.70
N SER A 53 -6.72 4.05 10.81
CA SER A 53 -5.86 4.41 9.68
C SER A 53 -6.37 3.79 8.39
N ILE A 54 -6.36 4.57 7.32
CA ILE A 54 -6.73 4.10 5.98
C ILE A 54 -5.45 4.00 5.15
N LEU A 55 -5.05 2.77 4.87
CA LEU A 55 -3.85 2.45 4.10
C LEU A 55 -4.07 2.80 2.62
N SER A 56 -3.06 3.40 1.99
CA SER A 56 -3.04 3.62 0.53
C SER A 56 -1.67 3.25 -0.05
N LEU A 57 -1.65 2.71 -1.26
CA LEU A 57 -0.39 2.40 -1.92
C LEU A 57 0.31 3.71 -2.27
N SER A 58 1.62 3.80 -2.00
CA SER A 58 2.38 5.04 -2.22
C SER A 58 2.78 5.23 -3.69
N SER A 59 3.49 6.33 -3.97
CA SER A 59 4.17 6.54 -5.25
C SER A 59 5.52 5.82 -5.27
N PRO A 60 6.07 5.53 -6.47
CA PRO A 60 5.50 5.71 -7.81
C PRO A 60 4.31 4.81 -8.13
N HIS A 61 3.47 5.21 -9.10
CA HIS A 61 2.45 4.31 -9.65
C HIS A 61 3.12 3.07 -10.29
N PHE A 62 2.50 1.91 -10.13
CA PHE A 62 3.06 0.60 -10.49
C PHE A 62 2.86 0.21 -11.96
N ASN A 63 2.77 1.19 -12.86
CA ASN A 63 2.71 0.94 -14.29
C ASN A 63 4.10 1.16 -14.91
N PHE A 64 4.76 0.07 -15.26
CA PHE A 64 6.10 0.08 -15.89
C PHE A 64 6.05 -0.26 -17.39
N GLY A 65 4.87 -0.17 -18.02
CA GLY A 65 4.67 -0.48 -19.43
C GLY A 65 4.28 -1.93 -19.73
N ASP A 66 4.21 -2.79 -18.70
CA ASP A 66 3.67 -4.15 -18.79
C ASP A 66 2.27 -4.20 -18.16
N LYS A 67 1.28 -4.54 -18.98
CA LYS A 67 -0.13 -4.58 -18.58
C LYS A 67 -0.45 -5.71 -17.60
N GLU A 68 0.06 -6.92 -17.85
CA GLU A 68 -0.25 -8.07 -17.00
C GLU A 68 0.40 -7.90 -15.63
N GLU A 69 1.63 -7.37 -15.61
CA GLU A 69 2.32 -7.02 -14.37
C GLU A 69 1.57 -5.92 -13.59
N THR A 70 1.09 -4.88 -14.28
CA THR A 70 0.31 -3.80 -13.64
C THR A 70 -0.96 -4.33 -12.98
N ILE A 71 -1.71 -5.21 -13.66
CA ILE A 71 -2.91 -5.85 -13.11
C ILE A 71 -2.57 -6.76 -11.93
N ALA A 72 -1.49 -7.53 -12.03
CA ALA A 72 -1.05 -8.42 -10.96
C ALA A 72 -0.65 -7.66 -9.69
N ILE A 73 0.08 -6.53 -9.84
CA ILE A 73 0.46 -5.68 -8.70
C ILE A 73 -0.77 -5.04 -8.05
N ALA A 74 -1.73 -4.53 -8.84
CA ALA A 74 -2.98 -3.98 -8.29
C ALA A 74 -3.74 -5.03 -7.47
N ARG A 75 -3.84 -6.26 -7.98
CA ARG A 75 -4.52 -7.36 -7.29
C ARG A 75 -3.81 -7.73 -5.99
N ASP A 76 -2.49 -7.95 -6.01
CA ASP A 76 -1.70 -8.25 -4.80
C ASP A 76 -1.80 -7.13 -3.74
N ALA A 77 -1.78 -5.86 -4.18
CA ALA A 77 -1.95 -4.73 -3.28
C ALA A 77 -3.33 -4.70 -2.63
N ASN A 78 -4.38 -4.96 -3.41
CA ASN A 78 -5.76 -4.96 -2.92
C ASN A 78 -6.04 -6.16 -2.01
N ASP A 79 -5.56 -7.35 -2.36
CA ASP A 79 -5.67 -8.56 -1.53
C ASP A 79 -4.91 -8.38 -0.21
N THR A 80 -3.74 -7.74 -0.25
CA THR A 80 -2.97 -7.39 0.96
C THR A 80 -3.75 -6.39 1.84
N GLY A 81 -4.30 -5.32 1.24
CA GLY A 81 -5.11 -4.33 1.95
C GLY A 81 -6.36 -4.93 2.59
N GLU A 82 -7.06 -5.81 1.87
CA GLU A 82 -8.21 -6.55 2.37
C GLU A 82 -7.81 -7.44 3.55
N ARG A 83 -6.77 -8.29 3.41
CA ARG A 83 -6.30 -9.16 4.48
C ARG A 83 -5.97 -8.39 5.75
N VAL A 84 -5.18 -7.32 5.64
CA VAL A 84 -4.76 -6.51 6.80
C VAL A 84 -5.96 -5.82 7.46
N THR A 85 -6.94 -5.38 6.67
CA THR A 85 -8.20 -4.83 7.17
C THR A 85 -9.02 -5.89 7.91
N GLN A 86 -9.09 -7.12 7.39
CA GLN A 86 -9.79 -8.24 8.04
C GLN A 86 -9.11 -8.69 9.35
N ASP A 87 -7.78 -8.64 9.41
CA ASP A 87 -7.00 -8.96 10.61
C ASP A 87 -7.16 -7.87 11.70
N HIS A 88 -7.45 -6.62 11.31
CA HIS A 88 -7.53 -5.46 12.20
C HIS A 88 -8.72 -4.51 11.90
N PRO A 89 -9.97 -4.99 11.89
CA PRO A 89 -11.12 -4.27 11.32
C PRO A 89 -11.49 -2.98 12.06
N ASP A 90 -11.20 -2.90 13.35
CA ASP A 90 -11.47 -1.73 14.19
C ASP A 90 -10.35 -0.67 14.13
N GLN A 91 -9.25 -0.94 13.41
CA GLN A 91 -8.05 -0.11 13.41
C GLN A 91 -7.57 0.26 12.00
N LEU A 92 -7.72 -0.64 11.03
CA LEU A 92 -7.19 -0.48 9.68
C LEU A 92 -8.30 -0.65 8.64
N GLY A 93 -8.26 0.21 7.63
CA GLY A 93 -8.96 0.06 6.34
C GLY A 93 -7.99 0.34 5.20
N TYR A 94 -8.45 0.29 3.95
CA TYR A 94 -7.59 0.62 2.80
C TYR A 94 -8.34 1.25 1.62
N PHE A 95 -7.60 2.01 0.81
CA PHE A 95 -8.02 2.46 -0.52
C PHE A 95 -7.50 1.49 -1.57
N ALA A 96 -8.40 1.05 -2.46
CA ALA A 96 -8.04 0.18 -3.56
C ALA A 96 -7.14 0.91 -4.58
N SER A 97 -6.10 0.21 -5.02
CA SER A 97 -5.28 0.61 -6.15
C SER A 97 -5.89 0.10 -7.45
N LEU A 98 -5.91 0.94 -8.48
CA LEU A 98 -6.49 0.60 -9.78
C LEU A 98 -5.38 0.36 -10.81
N PRO A 99 -5.52 -0.64 -11.70
CA PRO A 99 -4.50 -0.96 -12.68
C PRO A 99 -4.51 0.01 -13.87
N LEU A 100 -4.32 1.30 -13.62
CA LEU A 100 -4.33 2.31 -14.67
C LEU A 100 -3.13 2.16 -15.60
N PRO A 101 -3.31 2.39 -16.92
CA PRO A 101 -4.49 2.93 -17.60
C PRO A 101 -5.55 1.87 -18.02
N TYR A 102 -5.47 0.62 -17.55
CA TYR A 102 -6.23 -0.53 -18.05
C TYR A 102 -7.60 -0.72 -17.37
N ALA A 103 -8.39 0.35 -17.25
CA ALA A 103 -9.61 0.39 -16.42
C ALA A 103 -10.79 -0.51 -16.86
N GLN A 104 -10.73 -1.14 -18.04
CA GLN A 104 -11.85 -1.89 -18.63
C GLN A 104 -11.70 -3.42 -18.54
N GLU A 105 -10.65 -3.92 -17.89
CA GLU A 105 -10.21 -5.32 -18.05
C GLU A 105 -9.95 -6.06 -16.73
N VAL A 106 -10.68 -5.69 -15.68
CA VAL A 106 -10.60 -6.34 -14.35
C VAL A 106 -11.64 -7.44 -14.22
#